data_AF-A0A1Q9S3R9-F1
#
_entry.id   AF-A0A1Q9S3R9-F1
#
_cell.length_a   1.000
_cell.length_b   1.000
_cell.length_c   1.000
_cell.angle_alpha   90.00
_cell.angle_beta   90.00
_cell.angle_gamma   90.00
#
_symmetry.space_group_name_H-M   'P 1'
#
loop_
_entity.id
_entity.type
_entity.pdbx_description
1 polymer ?
#
loop_
_entity_poly.entity_id
_entity_poly.type
_entity_poly.pdbx_seq_one_letter_code
_entity_poly.pdbx_strand_id
1 'polypeptide(L)' 'MQFGKLVDKAWEDKSAAEVLKAPPSALEGLTEKHDEALKTLGIKSVEDLGKWKYATRAAALVALADLDK' A
#
# COMPACT_ATOMS: atom_id res chain seq x y z
N MET A 1 -13.12 6.36 12.62
CA MET A 1 -12.29 6.79 11.48
C MET A 1 -12.65 5.88 10.33
N GLN A 2 -13.18 6.41 9.22
CA GLN A 2 -13.41 5.62 8.00
C GLN A 2 -12.25 5.87 7.04
N PHE A 3 -11.74 4.81 6.43
CA PHE A 3 -10.57 4.88 5.55
C PHE A 3 -10.90 5.49 4.18
N GLY A 4 -12.17 5.60 3.80
CA GLY A 4 -12.59 6.22 2.54
C GLY A 4 -11.87 5.60 1.34
N LYS A 5 -11.44 6.46 0.40
CA LYS A 5 -10.72 6.09 -0.83
C LYS A 5 -9.30 5.53 -0.63
N LEU A 6 -8.85 5.30 0.60
CA LEU A 6 -7.56 4.66 0.85
C LEU A 6 -7.64 3.14 0.65
N VAL A 7 -8.81 2.57 0.90
CA VAL A 7 -9.04 1.12 0.89
C VAL A 7 -10.25 0.79 0.03
N ASP A 8 -10.33 -0.43 -0.49
CA ASP A 8 -11.52 -0.92 -1.16
C ASP A 8 -12.72 -0.90 -0.19
N LYS A 9 -13.93 -0.75 -0.74
CA LYS A 9 -15.18 -0.68 0.04
C LYS A 9 -15.33 -1.81 1.07
N ALA A 10 -14.81 -3.00 0.77
CA ALA A 10 -14.85 -4.13 1.71
C ALA A 10 -14.05 -3.91 3.02
N TRP A 11 -13.17 -2.90 3.05
CA TRP A 11 -12.23 -2.63 4.14
C TRP A 11 -12.48 -1.29 4.87
N GLU A 12 -13.46 -0.49 4.43
CA GLU A 12 -13.70 0.85 5.00
C GLU A 12 -14.10 0.85 6.48
N ASP A 13 -14.79 -0.20 6.93
CA ASP A 13 -15.25 -0.38 8.32
C ASP A 13 -14.27 -1.20 9.19
N LYS A 14 -13.13 -1.61 8.62
CA LYS A 14 -12.10 -2.39 9.33
C LYS A 14 -11.21 -1.50 10.16
N SER A 15 -10.50 -2.09 11.11
CA SER A 15 -9.44 -1.39 11.84
C SER A 15 -8.16 -1.30 11.01
N ALA A 16 -7.29 -0.33 11.28
CA ALA A 16 -5.98 -0.23 10.63
C ALA A 16 -5.18 -1.53 10.75
N ALA A 17 -5.24 -2.17 11.92
CA ALA A 17 -4.54 -3.42 12.18
C ALA A 17 -5.07 -4.60 11.34
N GLU A 18 -6.36 -4.60 10.99
CA GLU A 18 -6.93 -5.57 10.05
C GLU A 18 -6.52 -5.27 8.61
N VAL A 19 -6.58 -4.01 8.19
CA VAL A 19 -6.15 -3.57 6.84
C VAL A 19 -4.67 -3.89 6.61
N LEU A 20 -3.81 -3.69 7.61
CA LEU A 20 -2.38 -4.00 7.50
C LEU A 20 -2.09 -5.48 7.20
N LYS A 21 -2.96 -6.40 7.65
CA LYS A 21 -2.84 -7.84 7.40
C LYS A 21 -3.48 -8.27 6.09
N ALA A 22 -4.24 -7.38 5.45
CA ALA A 22 -4.91 -7.61 4.19
C ALA A 22 -3.91 -7.70 3.02
N PRO A 23 -4.26 -8.36 1.91
CA PRO A 23 -3.47 -8.30 0.68
C PRO A 23 -3.46 -6.88 0.08
N PRO A 24 -2.50 -6.53 -0.79
CA PRO A 24 -2.44 -5.22 -1.44
C PRO A 24 -3.74 -4.80 -2.15
N SER A 25 -4.49 -5.74 -2.72
CA SER A 25 -5.82 -5.52 -3.32
C SER A 25 -6.88 -4.95 -2.38
N ALA A 26 -6.62 -4.94 -1.06
CA ALA A 26 -7.44 -4.20 -0.10
C ALA A 26 -7.32 -2.68 -0.23
N LEU A 27 -6.30 -2.18 -0.95
CA LEU A 27 -6.19 -0.77 -1.29
C LEU A 27 -7.04 -0.44 -2.52
N GLU A 28 -7.69 0.72 -2.52
CA GLU A 28 -8.51 1.16 -3.65
C GLU A 28 -7.67 1.20 -4.94
N GLY A 29 -8.20 0.62 -6.01
CA GLY A 29 -7.55 0.61 -7.34
C GLY A 29 -6.58 -0.55 -7.57
N LEU A 30 -6.34 -1.42 -6.58
CA LEU A 30 -5.61 -2.67 -6.78
C LEU A 30 -6.58 -3.85 -6.98
N THR A 31 -6.07 -4.90 -7.62
CA THR A 31 -6.83 -6.13 -7.92
C THR A 31 -5.98 -7.34 -7.60
N GLU A 32 -6.58 -8.54 -7.56
CA GLU A 32 -5.87 -9.79 -7.27
C GLU A 32 -4.66 -10.04 -8.19
N LYS A 33 -4.71 -9.56 -9.44
CA LYS A 33 -3.56 -9.63 -10.36
C LYS A 33 -2.34 -8.86 -9.85
N HIS A 34 -2.57 -7.74 -9.17
CA HIS A 34 -1.50 -6.95 -8.56
C HIS A 34 -0.92 -7.66 -7.34
N ASP A 35 -1.74 -8.39 -6.59
CA ASP A 35 -1.26 -9.21 -5.46
C ASP A 35 -0.29 -10.28 -5.94
N GLU A 36 -0.60 -10.95 -7.05
CA GLU A 36 0.31 -11.95 -7.63
C GLU A 36 1.64 -11.33 -8.06
N ALA A 37 1.59 -10.18 -8.73
CA ALA A 37 2.80 -9.46 -9.13
C ALA A 37 3.65 -9.02 -7.92
N LEU A 38 3.02 -8.43 -6.90
CA LEU A 38 3.69 -7.97 -5.69
C LEU A 38 4.24 -9.13 -4.85
N LYS A 39 3.58 -10.29 -4.86
CA LYS A 39 4.04 -11.50 -4.17
C LYS A 39 5.39 -12.00 -4.71
N THR A 40 5.67 -11.80 -6.00
CA THR A 40 7.01 -12.11 -6.58
C THR A 40 8.13 -11.25 -6.00
N LEU A 41 7.79 -10.06 -5.49
CA LEU A 41 8.70 -9.12 -4.84
C LEU A 41 8.75 -9.31 -3.32
N GLY A 42 8.08 -10.35 -2.80
CA GLY A 42 7.99 -10.66 -1.38
C GLY A 42 6.93 -9.87 -0.61
N ILE A 43 6.08 -9.10 -1.30
CA ILE A 43 5.03 -8.29 -0.68
C ILE A 43 3.73 -9.09 -0.69
N LYS A 44 3.21 -9.42 0.49
CA LYS A 44 1.98 -10.23 0.62
C LYS A 44 0.85 -9.49 1.33
N SER A 45 1.17 -8.38 1.97
CA SER A 45 0.22 -7.60 2.75
C SER A 45 0.40 -6.09 2.53
N VAL A 46 -0.61 -5.31 2.92
CA VAL A 46 -0.53 -3.85 2.97
C VAL A 46 0.61 -3.40 3.88
N GLU A 47 0.86 -4.11 4.99
CA GLU A 47 2.00 -3.85 5.86
C GLU A 47 3.35 -4.04 5.15
N ASP A 48 3.51 -5.15 4.42
CA ASP A 48 4.72 -5.42 3.65
C ASP A 48 4.98 -4.32 2.61
N LEU A 49 3.92 -3.89 1.92
CA LEU A 49 3.98 -2.82 0.94
C LEU A 49 4.39 -1.49 1.59
N GLY A 50 3.77 -1.13 2.72
CA GLY A 50 4.06 0.10 3.45
C GLY A 50 5.47 0.14 4.05
N LYS A 51 6.06 -1.02 4.36
CA LYS A 51 7.44 -1.16 4.88
C LYS A 51 8.46 -1.46 3.78
N TRP A 52 8.05 -1.46 2.51
CA TRP A 52 8.93 -1.87 1.42
C TRP A 52 10.01 -0.83 1.13
N LYS A 53 11.27 -1.22 1.29
CA LYS A 53 12.43 -0.32 1.15
C LYS A 53 12.46 0.47 -0.17
N TYR A 54 11.98 -0.11 -1.26
CA TYR A 54 11.98 0.57 -2.56
C TYR A 54 10.90 1.64 -2.66
N ALA A 55 9.70 1.38 -2.10
CA ALA A 55 8.65 2.40 -1.99
C ALA A 55 9.11 3.57 -1.10
N THR A 56 9.73 3.28 0.05
CA THR A 56 10.27 4.32 0.94
C THR A 56 11.34 5.17 0.26
N ARG A 57 12.27 4.54 -0.47
CA ARG A 57 13.31 5.26 -1.23
C ARG A 57 12.71 6.13 -2.34
N ALA A 58 11.74 5.61 -3.10
CA ALA A 58 11.07 6.38 -4.14
C ALA A 58 10.34 7.60 -3.57
N ALA A 59 9.60 7.43 -2.47
CA ALA A 59 8.94 8.55 -1.78
C ALA A 59 9.94 9.61 -1.29
N ALA A 60 11.10 9.19 -0.75
CA ALA A 60 12.15 10.10 -0.34
C ALA A 60 12.74 10.89 -1.54
N LEU A 61 12.97 10.23 -2.68
CA LEU A 61 13.43 10.91 -3.90
C LEU A 61 12.43 11.95 -4.41
N VAL A 62 11.12 11.63 -4.36
CA VAL A 62 10.06 12.59 -4.71
C VAL A 62 10.09 13.81 -3.80
N ALA A 63 10.29 13.62 -2.49
CA ALA A 63 10.40 14.72 -1.54
C ALA A 63 11.65 15.58 -1.76
N LEU A 64 12.78 14.96 -2.10
CA LEU A 64 14.04 15.65 -2.38
C LEU A 64 14.00 16.46 -3.69
N ALA A 65 13.27 16.00 -4.71
CA ALA A 65 13.19 16.67 -6.00
C ALA A 65 12.62 18.10 -5.91
N ASP A 66 11.87 18.44 -4.85
CA ASP A 66 11.41 19.81 -4.63
C ASP A 66 12.54 20.75 -4.17
N LEU A 67 13.60 20.20 -3.57
CA LEU A 67 14.77 20.94 -3.07
C LEU A 67 15.87 21.13 -4.13
N ASP A 68 15.84 20.38 -5.23
CA ASP A 68 16.76 20.55 -6.37
C ASP A 68 16.48 21.83 -7.20
N LYS A 69 15.46 22.61 -6.84
CA LYS A 69 15.00 23.81 -7.57
C LYS A 69 15.81 25.06 -7.23
#